data_AF-A0A951QPL8-F1
#
_entry.id   AF-A0A951QPL8-F1
#
_cell.length_a   1.000
_cell.length_b   1.000
_cell.length_c   1.000
_cell.angle_alpha   90.00
_cell.angle_beta   90.00
_cell.angle_gamma   90.00
#
_symmetry.space_group_name_H-M   'P 1'
#
loop_
_entity.id
_entity.type
_entity.pdbx_description
1 polymer ?
#
loop_
_entity_poly.entity_id
_entity_poly.type
_entity_poly.pdbx_seq_one_letter_code
_entity_poly.pdbx_strand_id
1 'polypeptide(L)'
;MVLLDLQGYATHLTTLTLKERTIRRKINSVKSLFSFAAKLNYIRFNIAAALRLRKIEYTIAHRILPQREILKLINTAAPGRDRTLLKLL
;
A
#
# COMPACT_ATOMS: atom_id res chain seq x y z
N MET A 1 11.91 -19.88 -11.45
CA MET A 1 11.21 -18.59 -11.57
C MET A 1 12.21 -17.51 -11.91
N VAL A 2 12.03 -16.84 -13.05
CA VAL A 2 12.94 -15.84 -13.62
C VAL A 2 12.27 -14.46 -13.57
N LEU A 3 13.04 -13.38 -13.77
CA LEU A 3 12.51 -12.01 -13.82
C LEU A 3 11.35 -11.86 -14.83
N LEU A 4 11.41 -12.60 -15.94
CA LEU A 4 10.37 -12.62 -16.96
C LEU A 4 9.01 -13.05 -16.41
N ASP A 5 8.97 -14.02 -15.50
CA ASP A 5 7.72 -14.50 -14.90
C ASP A 5 7.06 -13.39 -14.06
N LEU A 6 7.87 -12.61 -13.32
CA LEU A 6 7.39 -11.48 -12.53
C LEU A 6 6.91 -10.32 -13.40
N GLN A 7 7.58 -10.08 -14.52
CA GLN A 7 7.13 -9.08 -15.50
C GLN A 7 5.83 -9.53 -16.17
N GLY A 8 5.70 -10.80 -16.55
CA GLY A 8 4.47 -11.38 -17.10
C GLY A 8 3.30 -11.25 -16.13
N TYR A 9 3.52 -11.52 -14.84
CA TYR A 9 2.51 -11.29 -13.81
C TYR A 9 2.11 -9.81 -13.70
N ALA A 10 3.07 -8.89 -13.69
CA ALA A 10 2.79 -7.46 -13.64
C ALA A 10 1.98 -6.99 -14.86
N THR A 11 2.32 -7.45 -16.06
CA THR A 11 1.58 -7.17 -17.30
C THR A 11 0.18 -7.74 -17.23
N HIS A 12 0.00 -8.98 -16.78
CA HIS A 12 -1.33 -9.57 -16.59
C HIS A 12 -2.17 -8.77 -15.60
N LEU A 13 -1.59 -8.24 -14.52
CA LEU A 13 -2.35 -7.36 -13.61
C LEU A 13 -2.83 -6.07 -14.28
N THR A 14 -2.10 -5.56 -15.27
CA THR A 14 -2.52 -4.37 -16.04
C THR A 14 -3.60 -4.67 -17.07
N THR A 15 -3.75 -5.93 -17.52
CA THR A 15 -4.85 -6.33 -18.41
C THR A 15 -6.16 -6.52 -17.65
N LEU A 16 -6.08 -6.79 -16.35
CA LEU A 16 -7.25 -6.77 -15.48
C LEU A 16 -7.62 -5.30 -15.24
N THR A 17 -8.91 -4.94 -15.39
CA THR A 17 -9.47 -3.58 -15.22
C THR A 17 -9.40 -3.07 -13.76
N LEU A 18 -8.23 -3.14 -13.15
CA LEU A 18 -7.93 -2.81 -11.77
C LEU A 18 -7.41 -1.38 -11.67
N LYS A 19 -7.65 -0.74 -10.52
CA LYS A 19 -7.02 0.54 -10.22
C LYS A 19 -5.51 0.36 -10.06
N GLU A 20 -4.73 1.31 -10.53
CA GLU A 20 -3.26 1.32 -10.47
C GLU A 20 -2.73 1.08 -9.04
N ARG A 21 -3.40 1.64 -8.03
CA ARG A 21 -3.07 1.44 -6.60
C ARG A 21 -3.21 -0.04 -6.19
N THR A 22 -4.23 -0.72 -6.70
CA THR A 22 -4.47 -2.15 -6.42
C THR A 22 -3.39 -3.01 -7.07
N ILE A 23 -3.05 -2.73 -8.32
CA ILE A 23 -1.96 -3.41 -9.06
C ILE A 23 -0.65 -3.26 -8.29
N ARG A 24 -0.29 -2.03 -7.90
CA ARG A 24 0.93 -1.75 -7.13
C ARG A 24 0.95 -2.44 -5.77
N ARG A 25 -0.19 -2.50 -5.07
CA ARG A 25 -0.29 -3.23 -3.80
C ARG A 25 0.00 -4.72 -4.00
N LYS A 26 -0.59 -5.36 -5.02
CA LYS A 26 -0.35 -6.77 -5.34
C LYS A 26 1.12 -7.02 -5.65
N ILE A 27 1.74 -6.18 -6.47
CA ILE A 27 3.16 -6.32 -6.82
C ILE A 27 4.07 -6.11 -5.59
N ASN A 28 3.77 -5.12 -4.75
CA ASN A 28 4.52 -4.89 -3.51
C ASN A 28 4.44 -6.07 -2.53
N SER A 29 3.29 -6.75 -2.45
CA SER A 29 3.19 -7.98 -1.65
C SER A 29 4.16 -9.06 -2.13
N VAL A 30 4.28 -9.24 -3.44
CA VAL A 30 5.26 -10.19 -4.03
C VAL A 30 6.69 -9.75 -3.74
N LYS A 31 7.02 -8.46 -3.92
CA LYS A 31 8.36 -7.94 -3.58
C LYS A 31 8.70 -8.15 -2.10
N SER A 32 7.73 -7.99 -1.21
CA SER A 32 7.89 -8.23 0.23
C SER A 32 8.19 -9.70 0.53
N LEU A 33 7.45 -10.63 -0.09
CA LEU A 33 7.67 -12.06 0.05
C LEU A 33 9.09 -12.47 -0.37
N PHE A 34 9.56 -12.01 -1.53
CA PHE A 34 10.92 -12.29 -1.99
C PHE A 34 11.97 -11.65 -1.09
N SER A 35 11.71 -10.44 -0.58
CA SER A 35 12.60 -9.78 0.37
C SER A 35 12.70 -10.57 1.67
N PHE A 36 11.59 -11.10 2.16
CA PHE A 36 11.54 -11.97 3.33
C PHE A 36 12.32 -13.29 3.09
N ALA A 37 12.08 -13.97 1.97
CA ALA A 37 12.80 -15.19 1.61
C ALA A 37 14.31 -14.96 1.48
N ALA A 38 14.72 -13.83 0.90
CA ALA A 38 16.14 -13.47 0.79
C ALA A 38 16.76 -13.20 2.16
N LYS A 39 16.05 -12.51 3.07
CA LYS A 39 16.52 -12.28 4.46
C LYS A 39 16.73 -13.57 5.24
N LEU A 40 15.89 -14.58 4.99
CA LEU A 40 16.03 -15.92 5.59
C LEU A 40 17.02 -16.81 4.86
N ASN A 41 17.70 -16.31 3.82
CA ASN A 41 18.59 -17.07 2.94
C ASN A 41 17.93 -18.27 2.24
N TYR A 42 16.59 -18.28 2.10
CA TYR A 42 15.88 -19.29 1.31
C TYR A 42 16.10 -19.12 -0.19
N ILE A 43 16.45 -17.92 -0.64
CA ILE A 43 16.82 -17.62 -2.02
C ILE A 43 18.13 -16.85 -2.05
N ARG A 44 18.98 -17.15 -3.04
CA ARG A 44 20.30 -16.52 -3.20
C ARG A 44 20.21 -15.08 -3.71
N PHE A 45 19.22 -14.79 -4.55
CA PHE A 45 19.03 -13.46 -5.16
C PHE A 45 17.55 -13.06 -5.15
N ASN A 46 17.27 -11.82 -4.73
CA ASN A 46 15.94 -11.24 -4.78
C ASN A 46 15.64 -10.69 -6.20
N ILE A 47 15.13 -11.56 -7.08
CA ILE A 47 14.79 -11.19 -8.45
C ILE A 47 13.66 -10.14 -8.49
N ALA A 48 12.74 -10.16 -7.52
CA ALA A 48 11.64 -9.20 -7.44
C ALA A 48 12.09 -7.76 -7.17
N ALA A 49 13.32 -7.56 -6.66
CA ALA A 49 13.88 -6.23 -6.47
C ALA A 49 14.01 -5.46 -7.81
N ALA A 50 14.37 -6.17 -8.89
CA ALA A 50 14.55 -5.60 -10.23
C ALA A 50 13.23 -5.18 -10.91
N LEU A 51 12.07 -5.59 -10.38
CA LEU A 51 10.78 -5.22 -10.93
C LEU A 51 10.51 -3.72 -10.71
N ARG A 52 10.48 -2.97 -11.82
CA ARG A 52 10.18 -1.54 -11.85
C ARG A 52 8.68 -1.31 -11.84
N LEU A 53 8.22 -0.43 -10.95
CA LEU A 53 6.82 -0.02 -10.83
C LEU A 53 6.71 1.45 -11.22
N ARG A 54 5.64 1.81 -11.95
CA ARG A 54 5.32 3.21 -12.19
C ARG A 54 5.06 3.91 -10.86
N LYS A 55 5.64 5.11 -10.70
CA LYS A 55 5.40 5.95 -9.52
C LYS A 55 3.97 6.48 -9.62
N ILE A 56 3.12 6.09 -8.68
CA ILE A 56 1.77 6.66 -8.57
C ILE A 56 1.87 7.96 -7.78
N GLU A 57 1.28 9.03 -8.28
CA GLU A 57 1.13 10.27 -7.53
C GLU A 57 0.26 10.04 -6.29
N TYR A 58 0.77 10.50 -5.14
CA TYR A 58 0.05 10.40 -3.89
C TYR A 58 -1.11 11.39 -3.88
N THR A 59 -2.30 10.94 -4.24
CA THR A 59 -3.54 11.74 -4.14
C THR A 59 -4.04 11.94 -2.70
N ILE A 60 -3.23 11.62 -1.68
CA ILE A 60 -3.57 11.73 -0.24
C ILE A 60 -3.87 13.19 0.16
N ALA A 61 -3.37 14.18 -0.60
CA ALA A 61 -3.56 15.60 -0.36
C ALA A 61 -5.04 16.05 -0.28
N HIS A 62 -6.00 15.26 -0.77
CA HIS A 62 -7.42 15.65 -0.80
C HIS A 62 -8.21 15.31 0.48
N ARG A 63 -7.56 14.94 1.59
CA ARG A 63 -8.24 14.42 2.80
C ARG A 63 -7.79 15.02 4.13
N ILE A 64 -7.23 16.22 4.15
CA ILE A 64 -6.98 16.94 5.40
C ILE A 64 -8.29 17.65 5.80
N LEU A 65 -8.90 17.23 6.91
CA LEU A 65 -10.05 17.93 7.48
C LEU A 65 -9.59 19.27 8.05
N PRO A 66 -10.30 20.37 7.80
CA PRO A 66 -10.01 21.63 8.46
C PRO A 66 -10.34 21.51 9.95
N GLN A 67 -9.62 22.23 10.80
CA GLN A 67 -9.70 22.15 12.27
C GLN A 67 -11.14 22.20 12.81
N ARG A 68 -12.01 23.03 12.21
CA ARG A 68 -13.43 23.11 12.59
C ARG A 68 -14.18 21.78 12.45
N GLU A 69 -13.89 21.01 11.40
CA GLU A 69 -14.56 19.73 11.14
C GLU A 69 -14.02 18.64 12.07
N ILE A 70 -12.73 18.72 12.45
CA ILE A 70 -12.13 17.86 13.49
C ILE A 70 -12.81 18.11 14.84
N LEU A 71 -12.98 19.38 15.23
CA LEU A 71 -13.65 19.74 16.49
C LEU A 71 -15.11 19.27 16.51
N LYS A 72 -15.85 19.42 15.39
CA LYS A 72 -17.19 18.85 15.24
C LYS A 72 -17.17 17.33 15.44
N LEU A 73 -16.24 16.62 14.79
CA LEU A 73 -16.13 15.16 14.90
C LEU A 73 -15.91 14.70 16.35
N ILE A 74 -15.00 15.36 17.07
CA ILE A 74 -14.71 15.05 18.48
C ILE A 74 -15.93 15.29 19.37
N ASN A 75 -16.62 16.42 19.17
CA ASN A 75 -17.77 16.81 19.99
C ASN A 75 -19.01 15.94 19.73
N THR A 76 -19.18 15.44 18.51
CA THR A 76 -20.31 14.56 18.15
C THR A 76 -20.06 13.09 18.48
N ALA A 77 -18.80 12.68 18.68
CA ALA A 77 -18.48 11.30 19.05
C ALA A 77 -19.04 10.91 20.42
N ALA A 78 -19.49 9.66 20.54
CA ALA A 78 -20.00 9.11 21.79
C ALA A 78 -18.94 9.19 22.91
N PRO A 79 -19.36 9.46 24.17
CA PRO A 79 -18.45 9.51 25.29
C PRO A 79 -17.77 8.15 25.50
N GLY A 80 -16.49 8.17 25.91
CA GLY A 80 -15.69 6.97 26.13
C GLY A 80 -14.59 6.81 25.08
N ARG A 81 -14.32 5.56 24.67
CA ARG A 81 -13.17 5.19 23.85
C ARG A 81 -13.06 6.01 22.57
N ASP A 82 -14.16 6.16 21.83
CA ASP A 82 -14.13 6.76 20.50
C ASP A 82 -13.79 8.26 20.57
N ARG A 83 -14.39 9.01 21.52
CA ARG A 83 -14.02 10.42 21.75
C ARG A 83 -12.57 10.57 22.24
N THR A 84 -12.07 9.66 23.06
CA THR A 84 -10.67 9.68 23.54
C THR A 84 -9.68 9.41 22.41
N LEU A 85 -9.97 8.43 21.55
CA LEU A 85 -9.13 8.11 20.38
C LEU A 85 -9.06 9.31 19.42
N LEU A 86 -10.18 9.97 19.16
CA LEU A 86 -10.23 11.15 18.28
C LEU A 86 -9.50 12.38 18.85
N LYS A 87 -9.22 12.42 20.15
CA LYS A 87 -8.43 13.51 20.79
C LYS A 87 -6.93 13.24 20.80
N LEU A 88 -6.50 11.98 20.70
CA LEU A 88 -5.12 11.56 20.93
C LEU A 88 -4.33 11.28 19.65
N LEU A 89 -5.01 10.84 18.58
CA LEU A 89 -4.43 10.53 17.26
C LEU A 89 -4.41 11.76 16.34
#